data_AF-A0A2E0YB21-F1
#
_entry.id   AF-A0A2E0YB21-F1
#
_cell.length_a   1.000
_cell.length_b   1.000
_cell.length_c   1.000
_cell.angle_alpha   90.00
_cell.angle_beta   90.00
_cell.angle_gamma   90.00
#
_symmetry.space_group_name_H-M   'P 1'
#
loop_
_entity.id
_entity.type
_entity.pdbx_description
1 polymer ?
#
loop_
_entity_poly.entity_id
_entity_poly.type
_entity_poly.pdbx_seq_one_letter_code
_entity_poly.pdbx_strand_id
1 'polypeptide(L)'
;MEDEVKLSLIIGQKEFEMIGSESEVKQKWEEMKQSDDWDVILQKIKLVKKDTDEFTVVAKNELAADKFASLIHHSNITTKSDRILAAIFHLRDLQKLEDCPPRLIEKLFDSSNLGLPGNLSLYINRLRDRGFLTIPEKFSEKNRYVILTEEGHRHLNQKFSQ
;
A
#
# COMPACT_ATOMS: atom_id res chain seq x y z
N MET A 1 -16.53 16.95 -24.03
CA MET A 1 -15.52 16.95 -22.94
C MET A 1 -14.66 15.74 -23.24
N GLU A 2 -13.44 15.96 -23.71
CA GLU A 2 -12.48 14.86 -23.88
C GLU A 2 -12.04 14.41 -22.48
N ASP A 3 -12.19 13.13 -22.20
CA ASP A 3 -11.78 12.53 -20.92
C ASP A 3 -10.24 12.50 -20.88
N GLU A 4 -9.68 13.55 -20.29
CA GLU A 4 -8.24 13.69 -20.09
C GLU A 4 -7.79 12.80 -18.92
N VAL A 5 -6.91 11.86 -19.20
CA VAL A 5 -6.36 10.88 -18.26
C VAL A 5 -4.96 11.32 -17.84
N LYS A 6 -4.69 11.25 -16.54
CA LYS A 6 -3.39 11.58 -15.94
C LYS A 6 -2.78 10.35 -15.29
N LEU A 7 -1.52 10.08 -15.61
CA LEU A 7 -0.71 9.00 -15.03
C LEU A 7 0.54 9.64 -14.40
N SER A 8 0.73 9.44 -13.10
CA SER A 8 1.92 9.90 -12.37
C SER A 8 2.65 8.72 -11.73
N LEU A 9 3.97 8.69 -11.90
CA LEU A 9 4.86 7.66 -11.36
C LEU A 9 6.07 8.33 -10.72
N ILE A 10 6.26 8.12 -9.43
CA ILE A 10 7.40 8.64 -8.68
C ILE A 10 8.35 7.48 -8.36
N ILE A 11 9.60 7.57 -8.81
CA ILE A 11 10.66 6.59 -8.56
C ILE A 11 11.86 7.30 -7.94
N GLY A 12 12.03 7.17 -6.62
CA GLY A 12 13.10 7.83 -5.89
C GLY A 12 12.97 9.36 -5.95
N GLN A 13 13.93 10.04 -6.58
CA GLN A 13 13.92 11.50 -6.78
C GLN A 13 13.35 11.93 -8.14
N LYS A 14 12.87 10.98 -8.98
CA LYS A 14 12.31 11.29 -10.30
C LYS A 14 10.80 11.18 -10.30
N GLU A 15 10.15 12.20 -10.82
CA GLU A 15 8.71 12.26 -11.07
C GLU A 15 8.46 12.17 -12.57
N PHE A 16 7.59 11.25 -12.96
CA PHE A 16 7.10 11.10 -14.33
C PHE A 16 5.61 11.43 -14.34
N GLU A 17 5.22 12.35 -15.21
CA GLU A 17 3.84 12.80 -15.36
C GLU A 17 3.45 12.71 -16.84
N MET A 18 2.36 12.02 -17.13
CA MET A 18 1.77 11.94 -18.46
C MET A 18 0.31 12.37 -18.37
N ILE A 19 -0.07 13.33 -19.22
CA ILE A 19 -1.43 13.84 -19.32
C ILE A 19 -1.83 13.77 -20.80
N GLY A 20 -3.02 13.26 -21.09
CA GLY A 20 -3.58 13.18 -22.44
C GLY A 20 -4.81 12.30 -22.48
N SER A 21 -5.31 11.98 -23.66
CA SER A 21 -6.41 11.02 -23.79
C SER A 21 -5.99 9.60 -23.36
N GLU A 22 -6.94 8.75 -22.96
CA GLU A 22 -6.66 7.37 -22.52
C GLU A 22 -5.80 6.59 -23.54
N SER A 23 -6.07 6.78 -24.84
CA SER A 23 -5.31 6.14 -25.92
C SER A 23 -3.87 6.67 -26.00
N GLU A 24 -3.66 7.98 -25.87
CA GLU A 24 -2.33 8.60 -25.93
C GLU A 24 -1.48 8.23 -24.72
N VAL A 25 -2.08 8.22 -23.53
CA VAL A 25 -1.40 7.82 -22.30
C VAL A 25 -1.02 6.34 -22.36
N LYS A 26 -1.91 5.48 -22.86
CA LYS A 26 -1.63 4.05 -23.02
C LYS A 26 -0.54 3.79 -24.05
N GLN A 27 -0.54 4.52 -25.16
CA GLN A 27 0.51 4.41 -26.17
C GLN A 27 1.87 4.86 -25.61
N LYS A 28 1.94 6.04 -24.98
CA LYS A 28 3.17 6.55 -24.35
C LYS A 28 3.68 5.62 -23.24
N TRP A 29 2.78 4.98 -22.52
CA TRP A 29 3.12 3.97 -21.50
C TRP A 29 3.73 2.71 -22.09
N GLU A 30 3.19 2.19 -23.20
CA GLU A 30 3.76 1.03 -23.88
C GLU A 30 5.09 1.35 -24.57
N GLU A 31 5.22 2.53 -25.16
CA GLU A 31 6.49 3.02 -25.72
C GLU A 31 7.57 3.16 -24.63
N MET A 32 7.20 3.68 -23.45
CA MET A 32 8.10 3.78 -22.30
C MET A 32 8.51 2.41 -21.77
N LYS A 33 7.61 1.42 -21.69
CA LYS A 33 7.98 0.05 -21.30
C LYS A 33 8.93 -0.64 -22.25
N GLN A 34 8.84 -0.31 -23.54
CA GLN A 34 9.68 -0.88 -24.60
C GLN A 34 11.01 -0.14 -24.75
N SER A 35 11.20 1.00 -24.08
CA SER A 35 12.44 1.75 -24.16
C SER A 35 13.52 1.15 -23.27
N ASP A 36 14.78 1.26 -23.73
CA ASP A 36 15.96 0.86 -22.96
C ASP A 36 16.05 1.57 -21.60
N ASP A 37 15.44 2.75 -21.47
CA ASP A 37 15.37 3.50 -20.21
C ASP A 37 14.57 2.77 -19.14
N TRP A 38 13.52 2.02 -19.49
CA TRP A 38 12.71 1.26 -18.55
C TRP A 38 13.46 0.06 -17.98
N ASP A 39 14.20 -0.66 -18.81
CA ASP A 39 15.08 -1.75 -18.36
C ASP A 39 16.21 -1.22 -17.46
N VAL A 40 16.79 -0.07 -17.79
CA VAL A 40 17.79 0.60 -16.93
C VAL A 40 17.19 1.04 -15.59
N ILE A 41 15.95 1.54 -15.57
CA ILE A 41 15.22 1.88 -14.34
C ILE A 41 14.93 0.61 -13.52
N LEU A 42 14.49 -0.48 -14.13
CA LEU A 42 14.25 -1.75 -13.46
C LEU A 42 15.54 -2.37 -12.91
N GLN A 43 16.64 -2.29 -13.65
CA GLN A 43 17.95 -2.75 -13.18
C GLN A 43 18.45 -1.92 -12.01
N LYS A 44 18.29 -0.59 -12.05
CA LYS A 44 18.61 0.29 -10.91
C LYS A 44 17.72 0.01 -9.70
N ILE A 45 16.43 -0.27 -9.89
CA ILE A 45 15.53 -0.70 -8.79
C ILE A 45 16.00 -2.05 -8.22
N LYS A 46 16.39 -3.02 -9.06
CA LYS A 46 16.91 -4.31 -8.61
C LYS A 46 18.25 -4.21 -7.90
N LEU A 47 19.15 -3.35 -8.37
CA LEU A 47 20.45 -3.05 -7.76
C LEU A 47 20.29 -2.33 -6.43
N VAL A 48 19.46 -1.28 -6.36
CA VAL A 48 19.11 -0.62 -5.09
C VAL A 48 18.49 -1.62 -4.13
N LYS A 49 17.62 -2.53 -4.59
CA LYS A 49 17.04 -3.57 -3.74
C LYS A 49 18.12 -4.54 -3.20
N LYS A 50 19.09 -4.96 -4.03
CA LYS A 50 20.21 -5.81 -3.63
C LYS A 50 21.19 -5.10 -2.68
N ASP A 51 21.50 -3.82 -2.93
CA ASP A 51 22.42 -3.04 -2.09
C ASP A 51 21.75 -2.62 -0.77
N THR A 52 20.41 -2.48 -0.74
CA THR A 52 19.65 -2.27 0.51
C THR A 52 19.60 -3.53 1.37
N ASP A 53 19.71 -4.73 0.77
CA ASP A 53 19.77 -5.99 1.50
C ASP A 53 21.13 -6.21 2.21
N GLU A 54 22.23 -5.60 1.74
CA GLU A 54 23.57 -5.79 2.30
C GLU A 54 24.11 -4.61 3.14
N PHE A 55 23.44 -3.44 3.16
CA PHE A 55 23.92 -2.29 3.94
C PHE A 55 22.83 -1.59 4.77
N THR A 56 22.11 -2.30 5.63
CA THR A 56 21.59 -1.75 6.90
C THR A 56 21.28 -2.86 7.91
N VAL A 57 22.32 -3.38 8.58
CA VAL A 57 22.15 -4.05 9.87
C VAL A 57 21.85 -3.00 10.92
N VAL A 58 20.59 -2.62 11.10
CA VAL A 58 20.07 -2.17 12.40
C VAL A 58 18.69 -2.78 12.61
N ALA A 59 18.63 -3.76 13.50
CA ALA A 59 17.44 -4.43 13.98
C ALA A 59 16.29 -3.45 14.29
N LYS A 60 15.27 -3.39 13.41
CA LYS A 60 13.88 -2.91 13.65
C LYS A 60 13.16 -2.70 12.30
N ASN A 61 12.89 -3.74 11.49
CA ASN A 61 11.65 -3.70 10.68
C ASN A 61 11.20 -5.01 10.01
N GLU A 62 10.85 -6.03 10.78
CA GLU A 62 10.07 -7.17 10.24
C GLU A 62 8.72 -6.73 9.63
N LEU A 63 8.21 -5.54 9.99
CA LEU A 63 6.91 -5.05 9.57
C LEU A 63 6.98 -3.87 8.59
N ALA A 64 8.17 -3.41 8.20
CA ALA A 64 8.35 -2.20 7.39
C ALA A 64 7.52 -0.99 7.88
N ALA A 65 7.51 -0.77 9.20
CA ALA A 65 6.82 0.30 9.92
C ALA A 65 7.22 1.71 9.45
N ASP A 66 8.43 1.90 8.94
CA ASP A 66 8.91 3.15 8.34
C ASP A 66 8.18 3.45 7.02
N LYS A 67 8.00 2.41 6.19
CA LYS A 67 7.22 2.48 4.95
C LYS A 67 5.74 2.70 5.24
N PHE A 68 5.20 2.04 6.27
CA PHE A 68 3.83 2.29 6.71
C PHE A 68 3.64 3.73 7.22
N ALA A 69 4.55 4.23 8.06
CA ALA A 69 4.49 5.61 8.55
C ALA A 69 4.55 6.62 7.38
N SER A 70 5.44 6.38 6.42
CA SER A 70 5.57 7.19 5.21
C SER A 70 4.30 7.14 4.37
N LEU A 71 3.71 5.96 4.17
CA LEU A 71 2.44 5.78 3.45
C LEU A 71 1.33 6.61 4.08
N ILE A 72 1.18 6.54 5.42
CA ILE A 72 0.15 7.31 6.13
C ILE A 72 0.42 8.81 6.03
N HIS A 73 1.67 9.25 6.20
CA HIS A 73 2.04 10.67 6.17
C HIS A 73 1.80 11.34 4.81
N HIS A 74 2.02 10.61 3.71
CA HIS A 74 1.83 11.12 2.34
C HIS A 74 0.46 10.76 1.75
N SER A 75 -0.50 10.39 2.60
CA SER A 75 -1.86 10.04 2.17
C SER A 75 -2.88 10.91 2.88
N ASN A 76 -4.06 11.05 2.29
CA ASN A 76 -5.17 11.78 2.90
C ASN A 76 -5.96 10.91 3.93
N ILE A 77 -5.24 10.11 4.73
CA ILE A 77 -5.80 9.19 5.71
C ILE A 77 -5.91 9.87 7.07
N THR A 78 -7.12 10.36 7.36
CA THR A 78 -7.41 11.12 8.58
C THR A 78 -8.11 10.27 9.65
N THR A 79 -8.94 9.31 9.26
CA THR A 79 -9.75 8.54 10.21
C THR A 79 -9.02 7.32 10.76
N LYS A 80 -9.32 6.93 12.01
CA LYS A 80 -8.76 5.70 12.62
C LYS A 80 -9.13 4.44 11.82
N SER A 81 -10.37 4.37 11.31
CA SER A 81 -10.82 3.25 10.48
C SER A 81 -9.99 3.12 9.20
N ASP A 82 -9.71 4.23 8.53
CA ASP A 82 -8.90 4.23 7.30
C ASP A 82 -7.44 3.87 7.59
N ARG A 83 -6.89 4.33 8.73
CA ARG A 83 -5.54 3.91 9.16
C ARG A 83 -5.46 2.41 9.42
N ILE A 84 -6.48 1.81 10.01
CA ILE A 84 -6.56 0.36 10.25
C ILE A 84 -6.71 -0.38 8.92
N LEU A 85 -7.52 0.12 8.00
CA LEU A 85 -7.66 -0.44 6.66
C LEU A 85 -6.31 -0.41 5.90
N ALA A 86 -5.59 0.71 5.96
CA ALA A 86 -4.26 0.86 5.38
C ALA A 86 -3.20 -0.04 6.05
N ALA A 87 -3.31 -0.27 7.37
CA ALA A 87 -2.43 -1.20 8.08
C ALA A 87 -2.64 -2.65 7.60
N ILE A 88 -3.89 -3.06 7.40
CA ILE A 88 -4.20 -4.39 6.86
C ILE A 88 -3.66 -4.50 5.43
N PHE A 89 -3.86 -3.48 4.59
CA PHE A 89 -3.30 -3.42 3.24
C PHE A 89 -1.77 -3.56 3.25
N HIS A 90 -1.09 -2.78 4.10
CA HIS A 90 0.37 -2.86 4.22
C HIS A 90 0.84 -4.28 4.56
N LEU A 91 0.21 -4.93 5.54
CA LEU A 91 0.61 -6.27 5.98
C LEU A 91 0.22 -7.37 4.97
N ARG A 92 -0.99 -7.32 4.40
CA ARG A 92 -1.54 -8.36 3.52
C ARG A 92 -1.05 -8.22 2.08
N ASP A 93 -1.02 -7.00 1.56
CA ASP A 93 -0.80 -6.74 0.14
C ASP A 93 0.65 -6.38 -0.15
N LEU A 94 1.30 -5.61 0.71
CA LEU A 94 2.69 -5.20 0.51
C LEU A 94 3.67 -6.20 1.14
N GLN A 95 3.45 -6.58 2.40
CA GLN A 95 4.32 -7.55 3.11
C GLN A 95 3.93 -9.01 2.85
N LYS A 96 2.79 -9.28 2.18
CA LYS A 96 2.31 -10.62 1.83
C LYS A 96 2.18 -11.57 3.03
N LEU A 97 1.86 -11.04 4.21
CA LEU A 97 1.67 -11.85 5.41
C LEU A 97 0.29 -12.50 5.41
N GLU A 98 0.24 -13.83 5.57
CA GLU A 98 -1.00 -14.59 5.59
C GLU A 98 -1.68 -14.66 6.97
N ASP A 99 -0.95 -14.39 8.05
CA ASP A 99 -1.48 -14.38 9.41
C ASP A 99 -1.20 -13.04 10.07
N CYS A 100 -2.23 -12.20 10.17
CA CYS A 100 -2.17 -10.83 10.67
C CYS A 100 -3.08 -10.69 11.90
N PRO A 101 -2.73 -11.25 13.06
CA PRO A 101 -3.54 -11.11 14.26
C PRO A 101 -3.61 -9.63 14.70
N PRO A 102 -4.68 -9.21 15.41
CA PRO A 102 -4.82 -7.82 15.85
C PRO A 102 -3.58 -7.25 16.57
N ARG A 103 -2.90 -8.06 17.40
CA ARG A 103 -1.64 -7.68 18.07
C ARG A 103 -0.51 -7.29 17.10
N LEU A 104 -0.47 -7.89 15.92
CA LEU A 104 0.51 -7.54 14.89
C LEU A 104 0.24 -6.14 14.32
N ILE A 105 -1.04 -5.81 14.13
CA ILE A 105 -1.47 -4.47 13.73
C ILE A 105 -1.09 -3.47 14.82
N GLU A 106 -1.33 -3.77 16.10
CA GLU A 106 -0.90 -2.91 17.22
C GLU A 106 0.61 -2.67 17.20
N LYS A 107 1.41 -3.74 17.02
CA LYS A 107 2.87 -3.65 16.91
C LYS A 107 3.31 -2.77 15.75
N LEU A 108 2.62 -2.82 14.59
CA LEU A 108 2.88 -1.94 13.45
C LEU A 108 2.62 -0.47 13.83
N PHE A 109 1.47 -0.16 14.44
CA PHE A 109 1.14 1.21 14.85
C PHE A 109 2.13 1.78 15.87
N ASP A 110 2.52 0.96 16.85
CA ASP A 110 3.52 1.32 17.87
C ASP A 110 4.89 1.57 17.23
N SER A 111 5.33 0.66 16.35
CA SER A 111 6.60 0.78 15.63
C SER A 111 6.63 1.98 14.67
N SER A 112 5.48 2.41 14.15
CA SER A 112 5.33 3.58 13.28
C SER A 112 5.06 4.88 14.03
N ASN A 113 5.00 4.86 15.37
CA ASN A 113 4.71 6.02 16.21
C ASN A 113 3.38 6.74 15.84
N LEU A 114 2.39 6.00 15.34
CA LEU A 114 1.09 6.54 14.88
C LEU A 114 -0.01 6.52 15.96
N GLY A 115 0.32 6.03 17.16
CA GLY A 115 -0.60 5.85 18.28
C GLY A 115 -1.54 4.66 18.09
N LEU A 116 -1.78 3.90 19.16
CA LEU A 116 -2.59 2.68 19.07
C LEU A 116 -4.06 3.00 18.71
N PRO A 117 -4.67 2.23 17.79
CA PRO A 117 -6.05 2.47 17.36
C PRO A 117 -7.10 2.11 18.43
N GLY A 118 -6.73 1.37 19.48
CA GLY A 118 -7.63 0.92 20.54
C GLY A 118 -8.35 -0.36 20.15
N ASN A 119 -9.68 -0.39 20.21
CA ASN A 119 -10.47 -1.61 19.97
C ASN A 119 -10.46 -2.05 18.49
N LEU A 120 -9.41 -2.76 18.09
CA LEU A 120 -9.21 -3.24 16.71
C LEU A 120 -10.33 -4.14 16.21
N SER A 121 -10.79 -5.08 17.03
CA SER A 121 -11.87 -6.00 16.63
C SER A 121 -13.14 -5.25 16.24
N LEU A 122 -13.50 -4.19 16.98
CA LEU A 122 -14.64 -3.34 16.65
C LEU A 122 -14.45 -2.64 15.29
N TYR A 123 -13.29 -2.07 15.03
CA TYR A 123 -13.04 -1.39 13.74
C TYR A 123 -12.98 -2.36 12.57
N ILE A 124 -12.34 -3.51 12.74
CA ILE A 124 -12.30 -4.55 11.71
C ILE A 124 -13.71 -5.02 11.38
N ASN A 125 -14.55 -5.27 12.39
CA ASN A 125 -15.94 -5.65 12.15
C ASN A 125 -16.71 -4.54 11.41
N ARG A 126 -16.58 -3.27 11.83
CA ARG A 126 -17.22 -2.14 11.11
C ARG A 126 -16.75 -2.00 9.66
N LEU A 127 -15.47 -2.26 9.38
CA LEU A 127 -14.93 -2.25 8.03
C LEU A 127 -15.44 -3.43 7.20
N ARG A 128 -15.65 -4.59 7.83
CA ARG A 128 -16.32 -5.75 7.21
C ARG A 128 -17.79 -5.47 6.91
N ASP A 129 -18.52 -4.89 7.85
CA ASP A 129 -19.94 -4.53 7.69
C ASP A 129 -20.15 -3.51 6.55
N ARG A 130 -19.14 -2.67 6.30
CA ARG A 130 -19.10 -1.73 5.16
C ARG A 130 -18.67 -2.38 3.84
N GLY A 131 -18.30 -3.65 3.85
CA GLY A 131 -17.85 -4.38 2.65
C GLY A 131 -16.41 -4.10 2.22
N PHE A 132 -15.60 -3.42 3.04
CA PHE A 132 -14.19 -3.13 2.70
C PHE A 132 -13.22 -4.25 3.06
N LEU A 133 -13.65 -5.13 3.97
CA LEU A 133 -12.86 -6.25 4.45
C LEU A 133 -13.67 -7.54 4.34
N THR A 134 -12.99 -8.64 4.07
CA THR A 134 -13.59 -9.99 4.11
C THR A 134 -12.62 -10.98 4.76
N ILE A 135 -13.14 -12.13 5.15
CA ILE A 135 -12.34 -13.25 5.65
C ILE A 135 -12.46 -14.37 4.61
N PRO A 136 -11.35 -14.86 4.03
CA PRO A 136 -11.40 -15.95 3.07
C PRO A 136 -12.04 -17.20 3.68
N GLU A 137 -12.88 -17.91 2.92
CA GLU A 137 -13.65 -19.09 3.38
C GLU A 137 -12.78 -20.21 3.96
N LYS A 138 -11.52 -20.31 3.50
CA LYS A 138 -10.53 -21.28 3.99
C LYS A 138 -10.17 -21.10 5.46
N PHE A 139 -10.52 -19.96 6.05
CA PHE A 139 -10.24 -19.63 7.44
C PHE A 139 -11.53 -19.48 8.24
N SER A 140 -11.56 -20.05 9.45
CA SER A 140 -12.61 -19.77 10.44
C SER A 140 -12.70 -18.25 10.65
N GLU A 141 -13.91 -17.68 10.80
CA GLU A 141 -14.26 -16.25 10.94
C GLU A 141 -13.46 -15.46 12.01
N LYS A 142 -12.14 -15.38 11.85
CA LYS A 142 -11.20 -14.78 12.79
C LYS A 142 -10.57 -13.58 12.11
N ASN A 143 -10.55 -12.46 12.84
CA ASN A 143 -9.96 -11.20 12.39
C ASN A 143 -8.47 -11.28 12.00
N ARG A 144 -7.76 -12.37 12.35
CA ARG A 144 -6.36 -12.58 11.99
C ARG A 144 -6.12 -12.81 10.49
N TYR A 145 -7.16 -13.25 9.76
CA TYR A 145 -7.05 -13.59 8.33
C TYR A 145 -7.79 -12.60 7.44
N VAL A 146 -8.13 -11.43 7.97
CA VAL A 146 -8.89 -10.44 7.24
C VAL A 146 -8.06 -9.91 6.06
N ILE A 147 -8.71 -9.78 4.91
CA ILE A 147 -8.15 -9.22 3.68
C ILE A 147 -9.04 -8.09 3.17
N LEU A 148 -8.47 -7.24 2.33
CA LEU A 148 -9.25 -6.22 1.65
C LEU A 148 -10.11 -6.85 0.56
N THR A 149 -11.31 -6.31 0.39
CA THR A 149 -12.12 -6.53 -0.80
C THR A 149 -11.69 -5.56 -1.90
N GLU A 150 -12.17 -5.78 -3.13
CA GLU A 150 -11.98 -4.85 -4.23
C GLU A 150 -12.47 -3.43 -3.88
N GLU A 151 -13.62 -3.33 -3.21
CA GLU A 151 -14.16 -2.07 -2.69
C GLU A 151 -13.24 -1.40 -1.66
N GLY A 152 -12.66 -2.18 -0.74
CA GLY A 152 -11.68 -1.68 0.23
C GLY A 152 -10.41 -1.16 -0.45
N HIS A 153 -9.92 -1.84 -1.49
CA HIS A 153 -8.78 -1.37 -2.28
C HIS A 153 -9.09 -0.06 -3.01
N ARG A 154 -10.26 0.03 -3.66
CA ARG A 154 -10.68 1.25 -4.36
C ARG A 154 -10.78 2.44 -3.41
N HIS A 155 -11.37 2.24 -2.23
CA HIS A 155 -11.46 3.28 -1.20
C HIS A 155 -10.09 3.76 -0.73
N LEU A 156 -9.15 2.85 -0.45
CA LEU A 156 -7.78 3.24 -0.07
C LEU A 156 -7.03 3.96 -1.20
N ASN A 157 -7.13 3.46 -2.43
CA ASN A 157 -6.45 4.08 -3.57
C ASN A 157 -6.89 5.54 -3.76
N GLN A 158 -8.18 5.84 -3.59
CA GLN A 158 -8.66 7.22 -3.60
C GLN A 158 -8.03 8.09 -2.51
N LYS A 159 -7.64 7.52 -1.37
CA LYS A 159 -6.96 8.24 -0.28
C LYS A 159 -5.45 8.38 -0.49
N PHE A 160 -4.83 7.49 -1.26
CA PHE A 160 -3.41 7.57 -1.62
C PHE A 160 -3.14 8.52 -2.77
N SER A 161 -4.10 8.71 -3.68
CA SER A 161 -3.94 9.53 -4.89
C SER A 161 -4.35 11.01 -4.75
N GLN A 162 -4.71 11.46 -3.54
CA GLN A 162 -5.10 12.85 -3.24
C GLN A 162 -4.11 13.49 -2.27
#